data_AF-A0A9W7CZC0-F1
#
_entry.id   AF-A0A9W7CZC0-F1
#
_cell.length_a   1.000
_cell.length_b   1.000
_cell.length_c   1.000
_cell.angle_alpha   90.00
_cell.angle_beta   90.00
_cell.angle_gamma   90.00
#
_symmetry.space_group_name_H-M   'P 1'
#
loop_
_entity.id
_entity.type
_entity.pdbx_description
1 polymer ?
#
loop_
_entity_poly.entity_id
_entity_poly.type
_entity_poly.pdbx_seq_one_letter_code
_entity_poly.pdbx_strand_id
1 'polypeptide(L)'
;MIGWSVSHFKDSALGCNAVSWAPFNSVGSQGPSGPIRRVVTASCDKTIKIWSLAEGETEWVKQELSSVPAHSDWVRDVAWAPSTGLPVNLIASCSEDKHVYIWSQTAEDTTWKRELLHTFDAPVWRVSWSVTGNVLAVSSGDHKVTLWKETLDKKWMYVFRILIVNFDGGRDS
;
A
#
# COMPACT_ATOMS: atom_id res chain seq x y z
N MET A 1 -31.59 -11.13 12.73
CA MET A 1 -30.85 -9.91 13.12
C MET A 1 -29.43 -10.11 12.64
N ILE A 2 -28.98 -9.37 11.62
CA ILE A 2 -27.59 -9.48 11.15
C ILE A 2 -26.74 -8.80 12.23
N GLY A 3 -26.07 -9.59 13.06
CA GLY A 3 -25.25 -9.10 14.15
C GLY A 3 -23.90 -8.61 13.62
N TRP A 4 -23.42 -7.49 14.17
CA TRP A 4 -22.03 -7.10 14.00
C TRP A 4 -21.14 -8.05 14.80
N SER A 5 -20.08 -8.57 14.18
CA SER A 5 -19.04 -9.36 14.85
C SER A 5 -17.72 -8.61 14.85
N VAL A 6 -16.98 -8.69 15.96
CA VAL A 6 -15.64 -8.10 16.08
C VAL A 6 -14.62 -9.23 16.19
N SER A 7 -13.62 -9.22 15.31
CA SER A 7 -12.46 -10.12 15.32
C SER A 7 -11.18 -9.30 15.45
N HIS A 8 -10.13 -9.87 16.05
CA HIS A 8 -8.86 -9.19 16.24
C HIS A 8 -7.70 -10.06 15.75
N PHE A 9 -6.63 -9.42 15.27
CA PHE A 9 -5.35 -10.05 15.00
C PHE A 9 -4.22 -9.15 15.49
N LYS A 10 -3.04 -9.73 15.75
CA LYS A 10 -1.87 -9.00 16.23
C LYS A 10 -0.86 -8.87 15.09
N ASP A 11 -0.61 -7.64 14.65
CA ASP A 11 0.31 -7.37 13.53
C ASP A 11 1.78 -7.32 13.96
N SER A 12 2.11 -6.33 14.79
CA SER A 12 3.46 -6.02 15.22
C SER A 12 3.45 -5.46 16.64
N ALA A 13 4.42 -5.89 17.45
CA ALA A 13 4.59 -5.37 18.80
C ALA A 13 5.14 -3.92 18.82
N LEU A 14 5.69 -3.44 17.71
CA LEU A 14 6.27 -2.09 17.58
C LEU A 14 5.25 -1.04 17.10
N GLY A 15 4.04 -1.47 16.74
CA GLY A 15 2.97 -0.60 16.26
C GLY A 15 2.70 -0.73 14.76
N CYS A 16 1.46 -0.44 14.37
CA CYS A 16 0.97 -0.43 13.00
C CYS A 16 0.61 1.02 12.62
N ASN A 17 1.23 1.53 11.56
CA ASN A 17 1.09 2.92 11.12
C ASN A 17 -0.06 3.10 10.12
N ALA A 18 -0.36 2.08 9.32
CA ALA A 18 -1.41 2.14 8.30
C ALA A 18 -1.99 0.77 7.97
N VAL A 19 -3.21 0.78 7.45
CA VAL A 19 -3.92 -0.40 6.94
C VAL A 19 -4.72 -0.02 5.70
N SER A 20 -4.76 -0.90 4.70
CA SER A 20 -5.57 -0.73 3.49
C SER A 20 -6.32 -2.02 3.16
N TRP A 21 -7.58 -1.89 2.77
CA TRP A 21 -8.39 -3.01 2.28
C TRP A 21 -7.97 -3.43 0.87
N ALA A 22 -7.98 -4.74 0.61
CA ALA A 22 -7.93 -5.25 -0.76
C ALA A 22 -9.27 -5.06 -1.47
N PRO A 23 -9.29 -4.88 -2.79
CA PRO A 23 -10.53 -4.91 -3.57
C PRO A 23 -11.25 -6.27 -3.45
N PHE A 24 -12.58 -6.25 -3.46
CA PHE A 24 -13.40 -7.45 -3.27
C PHE A 24 -13.14 -8.55 -4.31
N ASN A 25 -12.87 -8.17 -5.57
CA ASN A 25 -12.60 -9.11 -6.67
C ASN A 25 -11.13 -9.16 -7.09
N SER A 26 -10.22 -8.91 -6.15
CA SER A 26 -8.78 -8.95 -6.40
C SER A 26 -8.26 -10.40 -6.56
N VAL A 27 -7.05 -10.57 -7.07
CA VAL A 27 -6.44 -11.91 -7.22
C VAL A 27 -6.32 -12.56 -5.83
N GLY A 28 -6.85 -13.78 -5.67
CA GLY A 28 -6.86 -14.50 -4.39
C GLY A 28 -7.98 -14.08 -3.42
N SER A 29 -8.93 -13.25 -3.85
CA SER A 29 -10.10 -12.88 -3.04
C SER A 29 -11.26 -13.89 -3.11
N GLN A 30 -11.15 -14.95 -3.91
CA GLN A 30 -12.15 -16.01 -4.03
C GLN A 30 -11.57 -17.32 -3.52
N GLY A 31 -12.16 -17.86 -2.46
CA GLY A 31 -11.74 -19.11 -1.82
C GLY A 31 -12.78 -20.23 -2.00
N PRO A 32 -12.46 -21.47 -1.59
CA PRO A 32 -13.35 -22.62 -1.72
C PRO A 32 -14.67 -22.48 -0.94
N SER A 33 -14.64 -21.74 0.17
CA SER A 33 -15.78 -21.53 1.07
C SER A 33 -16.50 -20.20 0.84
N GLY A 34 -16.05 -19.37 -0.11
CA GLY A 34 -16.59 -18.04 -0.37
C GLY A 34 -15.52 -16.96 -0.53
N PRO A 35 -15.90 -15.67 -0.50
CA PRO A 35 -14.98 -14.55 -0.60
C PRO A 35 -14.00 -14.52 0.58
N ILE A 36 -12.77 -14.13 0.28
CA ILE A 36 -11.70 -13.92 1.26
C ILE A 36 -11.51 -12.42 1.42
N ARG A 37 -11.76 -11.92 2.63
CA ARG A 37 -11.50 -10.54 3.01
C ARG A 37 -10.01 -10.37 3.23
N ARG A 38 -9.41 -9.34 2.64
CA ARG A 38 -7.97 -9.10 2.77
C ARG A 38 -7.69 -7.66 3.13
N VAL A 39 -6.69 -7.47 3.99
CA VAL A 39 -6.10 -6.16 4.30
C VAL A 39 -4.58 -6.26 4.22
N VAL A 40 -3.93 -5.14 3.92
CA VAL A 40 -2.48 -5.00 4.05
C VAL A 40 -2.18 -4.00 5.16
N THR A 41 -1.16 -4.27 5.97
CA THR A 41 -0.70 -3.43 7.08
C THR A 41 0.72 -2.94 6.85
N ALA A 42 1.04 -1.76 7.37
CA ALA A 42 2.37 -1.19 7.43
C ALA A 42 2.77 -0.96 8.88
N SER A 43 3.98 -1.40 9.25
CA SER A 43 4.40 -1.48 10.64
C SER A 43 5.76 -0.82 10.91
N CYS A 44 5.96 -0.42 12.17
CA CYS A 44 7.23 0.08 12.68
C CYS A 44 8.34 -0.99 12.72
N ASP A 45 8.00 -2.27 12.55
CA ASP A 45 8.98 -3.36 12.36
C ASP A 45 9.58 -3.42 10.95
N LYS A 46 9.33 -2.40 10.12
CA LYS A 46 9.89 -2.25 8.76
C LYS A 46 9.29 -3.21 7.73
N THR A 47 8.25 -3.95 8.11
CA THR A 47 7.56 -4.91 7.25
C THR A 47 6.19 -4.42 6.84
N ILE A 48 5.68 -5.04 5.78
CA ILE A 48 4.27 -5.00 5.41
C ILE A 48 3.75 -6.43 5.38
N LYS A 49 2.51 -6.62 5.82
CA LYS A 49 1.88 -7.95 5.93
C LYS A 49 0.50 -7.91 5.31
N ILE A 50 0.10 -9.01 4.69
CA ILE A 50 -1.28 -9.23 4.27
C ILE A 50 -1.96 -10.12 5.31
N TRP A 51 -3.19 -9.75 5.66
CA TRP A 51 -4.06 -10.53 6.51
C TRP A 51 -5.28 -10.94 5.71
N SER A 52 -5.64 -12.22 5.76
CA SER A 52 -6.75 -12.81 5.02
C SER A 52 -7.75 -13.47 5.98
N LEU A 53 -9.03 -13.29 5.75
CA LEU A 53 -10.11 -13.92 6.50
C LEU A 53 -11.11 -14.52 5.51
N ALA A 54 -11.17 -15.85 5.46
CA ALA A 54 -12.14 -16.55 4.60
C ALA A 54 -13.56 -16.45 5.18
N GLU A 55 -14.56 -16.51 4.30
CA GLU A 55 -15.95 -16.53 4.74
C GLU A 55 -16.24 -17.75 5.63
N GLY A 56 -16.92 -17.49 6.76
CA GLY A 56 -17.22 -18.50 7.79
C GLY A 56 -16.12 -18.69 8.83
N GLU A 57 -14.90 -18.21 8.58
CA GLU A 57 -13.79 -18.29 9.53
C GLU A 57 -13.77 -17.13 10.51
N THR A 58 -13.11 -17.33 11.65
CA THR A 58 -12.94 -16.33 12.71
C THR A 58 -11.48 -15.88 12.88
N GLU A 59 -10.53 -16.62 12.32
CA GLU A 59 -9.10 -16.36 12.45
C GLU A 59 -8.52 -15.72 11.19
N TRP A 60 -7.77 -14.63 11.39
CA TRP A 60 -7.04 -13.99 10.30
C TRP A 60 -5.72 -14.70 10.05
N VAL A 61 -5.49 -15.09 8.80
CA VAL A 61 -4.26 -15.74 8.35
C VAL A 61 -3.29 -14.69 7.82
N LYS A 62 -2.09 -14.69 8.39
CA LYS A 62 -0.99 -13.81 8.01
C LYS A 62 -0.25 -14.35 6.79
N GLN A 63 0.04 -13.46 5.84
CA GLN A 63 0.93 -13.68 4.70
C GLN A 63 2.01 -12.60 4.68
N GLU A 64 3.27 -13.02 4.73
CA GLU A 64 4.41 -12.13 4.48
C GLU A 64 4.61 -11.94 2.97
N LEU A 65 4.86 -10.70 2.53
CA LEU A 65 5.13 -10.42 1.10
C LEU A 65 6.59 -10.67 0.72
N SER A 66 7.50 -10.72 1.70
CA SER A 66 8.93 -10.91 1.49
C SER A 66 9.56 -11.58 2.71
N SER A 67 10.58 -12.41 2.51
CA SER A 67 11.37 -13.02 3.59
C SER A 67 12.30 -12.04 4.29
N VAL A 68 12.64 -10.94 3.61
CA VAL A 68 13.49 -9.86 4.12
C VAL A 68 12.68 -8.56 4.13
N PRO A 69 12.77 -7.72 5.19
CA PRO A 69 12.16 -6.39 5.18
C PRO A 69 12.52 -5.64 3.90
N ALA A 70 11.51 -5.12 3.20
CA ALA A 70 11.77 -4.28 2.01
C ALA A 70 12.26 -2.89 2.41
N HIS A 71 11.76 -2.39 3.54
CA HIS A 71 12.14 -1.11 4.09
C HIS A 71 13.24 -1.29 5.16
N SER A 72 14.15 -0.33 5.23
CA SER A 72 15.21 -0.30 6.24
C SER A 72 14.82 0.50 7.48
N ASP A 73 13.68 1.19 7.43
CA ASP A 73 13.11 1.99 8.52
C ASP A 73 11.57 1.83 8.59
N TRP A 74 10.90 2.57 9.49
CA TRP A 74 9.47 2.46 9.74
C TRP A 74 8.65 2.70 8.48
N VAL A 75 7.77 1.73 8.16
CA VAL A 75 6.81 1.88 7.07
C VAL A 75 5.71 2.82 7.53
N ARG A 76 5.56 3.96 6.86
CA ARG A 76 4.66 5.05 7.25
C ARG A 76 3.26 4.89 6.68
N ASP A 77 3.15 4.31 5.49
CA ASP A 77 1.87 4.10 4.85
C ASP A 77 1.89 2.92 3.89
N VAL A 78 0.70 2.36 3.63
CA VAL A 78 0.47 1.31 2.64
C VAL A 78 -0.90 1.48 1.99
N ALA A 79 -0.95 1.31 0.68
CA ALA A 79 -2.18 1.47 -0.09
C ALA A 79 -2.33 0.34 -1.10
N TRP A 80 -3.47 -0.35 -1.07
CA TRP A 80 -3.85 -1.34 -2.07
C TRP A 80 -4.61 -0.66 -3.21
N ALA A 81 -4.16 -0.87 -4.45
CA ALA A 81 -4.79 -0.25 -5.60
C ALA A 81 -6.18 -0.85 -5.86
N PRO A 82 -7.19 -0.03 -6.19
CA PRO A 82 -8.48 -0.48 -6.71
C PRO A 82 -8.34 -0.95 -8.16
N SER A 83 -7.64 -2.07 -8.39
CA SER A 83 -7.53 -2.69 -9.71
C SER A 83 -8.85 -3.39 -10.03
N THR A 84 -9.75 -2.67 -10.72
CA THR A 84 -11.02 -3.23 -11.19
C THR A 84 -10.84 -3.75 -12.61
N GLY A 85 -11.06 -5.05 -12.81
CA GLY A 85 -11.07 -5.67 -14.14
C GLY A 85 -9.73 -6.20 -14.67
N LEU A 86 -8.60 -5.93 -14.00
CA LEU A 86 -7.31 -6.55 -14.34
C LEU A 86 -6.95 -7.63 -13.31
N PRO A 87 -6.42 -8.79 -13.73
CA PRO A 87 -6.00 -9.88 -12.83
C PRO A 87 -4.63 -9.59 -12.19
N VAL A 88 -4.48 -8.40 -11.61
CA VAL A 88 -3.27 -7.92 -10.94
C VAL A 88 -3.64 -7.20 -9.64
N ASN A 89 -2.94 -7.56 -8.57
CA ASN A 89 -2.92 -6.79 -7.34
C ASN A 89 -1.71 -5.87 -7.37
N LEU A 90 -1.94 -4.59 -7.03
CA LEU A 90 -0.88 -3.63 -6.79
C LEU A 90 -1.01 -3.08 -5.37
N ILE A 91 0.11 -3.03 -4.67
CA ILE A 91 0.23 -2.36 -3.36
C ILE A 91 1.40 -1.39 -3.45
N ALA A 92 1.24 -0.20 -2.88
CA ALA A 92 2.34 0.74 -2.66
C ALA A 92 2.65 0.79 -1.17
N SER A 93 3.94 0.82 -0.80
CA SER A 93 4.39 1.07 0.57
C SER A 93 5.44 2.17 0.59
N CYS A 94 5.41 3.02 1.62
CA CYS A 94 6.37 4.10 1.79
C CYS A 94 6.92 4.17 3.21
N SER A 95 8.13 4.71 3.35
CA SER A 95 8.90 4.62 4.59
C SER A 95 9.73 5.87 4.87
N GLU A 96 10.16 5.97 6.11
CA GLU A 96 11.14 6.95 6.58
C GLU A 96 12.53 6.75 5.98
N ASP A 97 12.80 5.55 5.44
CA ASP A 97 14.00 5.26 4.64
C ASP A 97 14.02 5.95 3.27
N LYS A 98 13.00 6.77 2.96
CA LYS A 98 12.85 7.56 1.74
C LYS A 98 12.54 6.76 0.47
N HIS A 99 12.24 5.47 0.59
CA HIS A 99 11.88 4.63 -0.55
C HIS A 99 10.36 4.47 -0.64
N VAL A 100 9.88 4.33 -1.86
CA VAL A 100 8.55 3.79 -2.17
C VAL A 100 8.74 2.51 -2.95
N TYR A 101 8.09 1.44 -2.52
CA TYR A 101 8.07 0.17 -3.25
C TYR A 101 6.67 -0.09 -3.81
N ILE A 102 6.64 -0.66 -5.01
CA ILE A 102 5.44 -1.25 -5.60
C ILE A 102 5.54 -2.76 -5.47
N TRP A 103 4.43 -3.35 -5.04
CA TRP A 103 4.27 -4.78 -4.89
C TRP A 103 3.22 -5.24 -5.88
N SER A 104 3.57 -6.21 -6.72
CA SER A 104 2.68 -6.75 -7.73
C SER A 104 2.48 -8.25 -7.54
N GLN A 105 1.25 -8.71 -7.72
CA GLN A 105 0.90 -10.13 -7.78
C GLN A 105 -0.08 -10.34 -8.92
N THR A 106 0.11 -11.37 -9.73
CA THR A 106 -0.75 -11.67 -10.89
C THR A 106 -1.54 -12.95 -10.65
N ALA A 107 -2.60 -13.19 -11.42
CA ALA A 107 -3.31 -14.47 -11.35
C ALA A 107 -2.47 -15.66 -11.82
N GLU A 108 -1.54 -15.43 -12.77
CA GLU A 108 -0.65 -16.46 -13.31
C GLU A 108 0.51 -16.79 -12.34
N ASP A 109 1.02 -15.77 -11.66
CA ASP A 109 2.07 -15.87 -10.66
C ASP A 109 1.58 -15.29 -9.33
N THR A 110 1.18 -16.18 -8.43
CA THR A 110 0.68 -15.85 -7.10
C THR A 110 1.76 -15.35 -6.15
N THR A 111 3.02 -15.26 -6.59
CA THR A 111 4.13 -14.73 -5.82
C THR A 111 4.11 -13.20 -5.84
N TRP A 112 4.28 -12.57 -4.68
CA TRP A 112 4.47 -11.12 -4.61
C TRP A 112 5.87 -10.75 -5.10
N LYS A 113 5.93 -9.81 -6.05
CA LYS A 113 7.17 -9.20 -6.53
C LYS A 113 7.26 -7.77 -6.04
N ARG A 114 8.47 -7.33 -5.69
CA ARG A 114 8.74 -5.95 -5.26
C ARG A 114 9.59 -5.23 -6.31
N GLU A 115 9.26 -3.98 -6.55
CA GLU A 115 10.02 -3.06 -7.40
C GLU A 115 10.21 -1.74 -6.66
N LEU A 116 11.42 -1.18 -6.72
CA LEU A 116 11.67 0.17 -6.21
C LEU A 116 11.05 1.19 -7.18
N LEU A 117 10.06 1.94 -6.71
CA LEU A 117 9.46 3.03 -7.48
C LEU A 117 10.46 4.18 -7.63
N HIS A 118 10.92 4.69 -6.50
CA HIS A 118 11.79 5.85 -6.42
C HIS A 118 12.41 6.00 -5.03
N THR A 119 13.58 6.62 -4.98
CA THR A 119 14.24 7.09 -3.75
C THR A 119 14.10 8.60 -3.67
N PHE A 120 13.41 9.08 -2.63
CA PHE A 120 13.16 10.50 -2.39
C PHE A 120 14.28 11.13 -1.55
N ASP A 121 14.38 12.46 -1.56
CA ASP A 121 15.38 13.18 -0.77
C ASP A 121 15.03 13.25 0.73
N ALA A 122 13.76 13.01 1.07
CA ALA A 122 13.19 13.10 2.41
C ALA A 122 12.26 11.90 2.72
N PRO A 123 11.95 11.64 4.01
CA PRO A 123 10.97 10.63 4.41
C PRO A 123 9.66 10.72 3.63
N VAL A 124 9.08 9.57 3.28
CA VAL A 124 7.81 9.51 2.55
C VAL A 124 6.69 9.16 3.52
N TRP A 125 5.65 10.00 3.55
CA TRP A 125 4.63 9.95 4.59
C TRP A 125 3.35 9.27 4.17
N ARG A 126 2.91 9.46 2.92
CA ARG A 126 1.67 8.87 2.42
C ARG A 126 1.80 8.40 0.98
N VAL A 127 1.04 7.35 0.67
CA VAL A 127 0.80 6.84 -0.68
C VAL A 127 -0.69 6.70 -0.91
N SER A 128 -1.18 7.11 -2.08
CA SER A 128 -2.60 7.02 -2.39
C SER A 128 -2.83 6.69 -3.86
N TRP A 129 -3.62 5.66 -4.12
CA TRP A 129 -4.01 5.29 -5.47
C TRP A 129 -5.18 6.12 -5.95
N SER A 130 -5.12 6.54 -7.21
CA SER A 130 -6.30 6.95 -7.96
C SER A 130 -7.38 5.87 -7.93
N VAL A 131 -8.65 6.27 -8.04
CA VAL A 131 -9.79 5.35 -8.07
C VAL A 131 -9.75 4.36 -9.24
N THR A 132 -9.05 4.71 -10.31
CA THR A 132 -8.78 3.86 -11.47
C THR A 132 -7.59 2.92 -11.27
N GLY A 133 -6.85 3.04 -10.16
CA GLY A 133 -5.74 2.16 -9.80
C GLY A 133 -4.46 2.34 -10.64
N ASN A 134 -4.38 3.36 -11.50
CA ASN A 134 -3.28 3.52 -12.47
C ASN A 134 -2.33 4.68 -12.16
N VAL A 135 -2.74 5.62 -11.31
CA VAL A 135 -1.90 6.73 -10.83
C VAL A 135 -1.71 6.61 -9.32
N LEU A 136 -0.48 6.80 -8.85
CA LEU A 136 -0.10 6.84 -7.45
C LEU A 136 0.33 8.26 -7.08
N ALA A 137 -0.29 8.83 -6.06
CA ALA A 137 0.18 10.04 -5.40
C ALA A 137 1.09 9.68 -4.22
N VAL A 138 2.22 10.36 -4.12
CA VAL A 138 3.22 10.17 -3.07
C VAL A 138 3.51 11.51 -2.42
N SER A 139 3.36 11.61 -1.10
CA SER A 139 3.73 12.79 -0.33
C SER A 139 5.02 12.57 0.45
N SER A 140 6.01 13.42 0.19
CA SER A 140 7.33 13.37 0.82
C SER A 140 7.58 14.58 1.71
N GLY A 141 8.48 14.42 2.67
CA GLY A 141 8.89 15.47 3.61
C GLY A 141 9.64 16.64 2.98
N ASP A 142 9.94 16.58 1.67
CA ASP A 142 10.56 17.66 0.90
C ASP A 142 9.56 18.72 0.41
N HIS A 143 8.37 18.76 1.03
CA HIS A 143 7.25 19.65 0.73
C HIS A 143 6.67 19.48 -0.69
N LYS A 144 6.86 18.31 -1.31
CA LYS A 144 6.31 17.98 -2.63
C LYS A 144 5.33 16.82 -2.53
N VAL A 145 4.32 16.86 -3.40
CA VAL A 145 3.51 15.69 -3.74
C VAL A 145 3.82 15.33 -5.19
N THR A 146 4.17 14.08 -5.43
CA THR A 146 4.53 13.58 -6.77
C THR A 146 3.49 12.57 -7.25
N LEU A 147 3.22 12.57 -8.56
CA LEU A 147 2.31 11.63 -9.20
C LEU A 147 3.09 10.69 -10.11
N TRP A 148 2.81 9.41 -9.99
CA TRP A 148 3.47 8.33 -10.70
C TRP A 148 2.45 7.49 -11.45
N LYS A 149 2.79 7.09 -12.67
CA LYS A 149 1.93 6.23 -13.49
C LYS A 149 2.77 5.12 -14.12
N GLU A 150 2.22 3.91 -14.11
CA GLU A 150 2.80 2.79 -14.84
C GLU A 150 2.50 2.94 -16.33
N THR A 151 3.52 2.73 -17.15
CA THR A 151 3.42 2.79 -18.61
C THR A 151 3.26 1.40 -19.21
N LEU A 152 2.97 1.34 -20.51
CA LEU A 152 2.79 0.08 -21.23
C LEU A 152 4.01 -0.85 -21.13
N ASP A 153 5.20 -0.26 -20.95
CA ASP A 153 6.46 -0.98 -20.78
C ASP A 153 6.68 -1.48 -19.34
N LYS A 154 5.65 -1.42 -18.47
CA LYS A 154 5.72 -1.76 -17.03
C LYS A 154 6.77 -0.96 -16.27
N LYS A 155 7.00 0.27 -16.71
CA LYS A 155 7.88 1.22 -16.03
C LYS A 155 7.07 2.31 -15.39
N TRP A 156 7.41 2.63 -14.15
CA TRP A 156 6.85 3.77 -13.46
C TRP A 156 7.51 5.06 -13.91
N MET A 157 6.69 6.02 -14.31
CA MET A 157 7.14 7.34 -14.71
C MET A 157 6.57 8.40 -13.79
N TYR A 158 7.43 9.38 -13.50
CA TYR A 158 7.03 10.63 -12.89
C TYR A 158 6.18 11.43 -13.88
N VAL A 159 4.94 11.72 -13.51
CA VAL A 159 3.98 12.44 -14.37
C VAL A 159 3.94 13.92 -14.01
N PHE A 160 3.90 14.24 -12.72
CA PHE A 160 3.65 15.60 -12.26
C PHE A 160 4.05 15.80 -10.78
N ARG A 161 4.31 17.04 -10.37
CA ARG A 161 4.40 17.43 -8.95
C ARG A 161 3.43 18.56 -8.63
N ILE A 162 2.81 18.46 -7.46
CA ILE A 162 2.13 19.58 -6.81
C ILE A 162 3.14 20.20 -5.85
N LEU A 163 3.42 21.49 -6.05
CA LEU A 163 4.23 22.28 -5.12
C LEU A 163 3.30 22.84 -4.05
N ILE A 164 3.62 22.57 -2.78
CA ILE A 164 2.98 23.26 -1.68
C ILE A 164 3.67 24.61 -1.56
N VAL A 165 2.96 25.68 -1.93
CA VAL A 165 3.48 27.05 -1.75
C VAL A 165 3.34 27.38 -0.27
N ASN A 166 4.45 27.63 0.41
CA ASN A 166 4.38 28.23 1.74
C ASN A 166 3.80 29.63 1.59
N PHE A 167 2.74 29.91 2.34
CA PHE A 167 2.25 31.27 2.48
C PHE A 167 3.27 31.99 3.36
N ASP A 168 4.26 32.63 2.73
CA ASP A 168 5.13 33.58 3.42
C ASP A 168 4.21 34.69 3.89
N GLY A 169 3.82 34.64 5.16
CA GLY A 169 3.00 35.66 5.79
C GLY A 169 3.74 36.98 5.68
N GLY A 170 3.37 37.78 4.69
CA GLY A 170 3.80 39.16 4.56
C GLY A 170 3.42 39.90 5.83
N ARG A 171 4.38 40.04 6.74
CA ARG A 171 4.42 41.19 7.63
C ARG A 171 4.94 42.35 6.78
N ASP A 172 4.04 42.91 5.97
CA ASP A 172 4.21 44.26 5.48
C ASP A 172 3.68 45.21 6.57
N SER A 173 4.60 46.08 7.01
CA SER A 173 4.50 47.18 8.00
C SER A 173 4.36 46.82 9.48
#